data_AF-A0A9E2VIA3-F1
#
_entry.id   AF-A0A9E2VIA3-F1
#
_cell.length_a   1.000
_cell.length_b   1.000
_cell.length_c   1.000
_cell.angle_alpha   90.00
_cell.angle_beta   90.00
_cell.angle_gamma   90.00
#
_symmetry.space_group_name_H-M   'P 1'
#
loop_
_entity.id
_entity.type
_entity.pdbx_description
1 polymer ?
#
loop_
_entity_poly.entity_id
_entity_poly.type
_entity_poly.pdbx_seq_one_letter_code
_entity_poly.pdbx_strand_id
1 'polypeptide(L)' 'DSLFEILIEDNGRGFDPTLPGIGRNGNGLGNMRRRIENLGGQISINSASGHGTRLRIVVKVRPARWPA' A
#
# COMPACT_ATOMS: atom_id res chain seq x y z
N ASP A 1 -7.89 14.66 -14.00
CA ASP A 1 -7.28 13.75 -13.01
C ASP A 1 -6.11 13.02 -13.64
N SER A 2 -4.96 12.99 -12.97
CA SER A 2 -3.80 12.18 -13.39
C SER A 2 -3.73 10.91 -12.55
N LEU A 3 -3.15 9.86 -13.11
CA LEU A 3 -2.87 8.63 -12.37
C LEU A 3 -1.54 8.80 -11.63
N PHE A 4 -1.54 8.56 -10.33
CA PHE A 4 -0.33 8.53 -9.51
C PHE A 4 -0.10 7.11 -8.99
N GLU A 5 1.11 6.61 -9.21
CA GLU A 5 1.53 5.28 -8.80
C GLU A 5 2.68 5.40 -7.77
N ILE A 6 2.58 4.63 -6.70
CA ILE A 6 3.66 4.45 -5.73
C ILE A 6 4.02 2.96 -5.71
N LEU A 7 5.31 2.68 -5.86
CA LEU A 7 5.89 1.36 -5.69
C LEU A 7 6.85 1.38 -4.51
N ILE A 8 6.67 0.46 -3.56
CA ILE A 8 7.53 0.28 -2.40
C ILE A 8 8.01 -1.17 -2.41
N GLU A 9 9.32 -1.36 -2.34
CA GLU A 9 9.95 -2.68 -2.38
C GLU A 9 11.01 -2.78 -1.27
N ASP A 10 11.01 -3.91 -0.57
CA ASP A 10 12.08 -4.31 0.34
C ASP A 10 12.50 -5.76 0.09
N ASN A 11 13.73 -6.07 0.43
CA ASN A 11 14.33 -7.40 0.35
C ASN A 11 14.40 -8.09 1.73
N GLY A 12 13.49 -7.75 2.64
CA GLY A 12 13.44 -8.28 3.98
C GLY A 12 12.90 -9.71 4.05
N ARG A 13 12.46 -10.11 5.25
CA ARG A 13 11.94 -11.46 5.48
C ARG A 13 10.61 -11.75 4.78
N GLY A 14 9.88 -10.72 4.36
CA GLY A 14 8.51 -10.85 3.87
C GLY A 14 7.56 -11.47 4.89
N PHE A 15 6.32 -11.68 4.48
CA PHE A 15 5.25 -12.29 5.27
C PHE A 15 4.16 -12.84 4.33
N ASP A 16 3.34 -13.76 4.81
CA ASP A 16 2.18 -14.24 4.04
C ASP A 16 0.96 -13.32 4.28
N PRO A 17 0.51 -12.52 3.30
CA PRO A 17 -0.60 -11.58 3.49
C PRO A 17 -1.97 -12.26 3.68
N THR A 18 -2.07 -13.57 3.46
CA THR A 18 -3.31 -14.35 3.58
C THR A 18 -3.52 -14.94 4.98
N LEU A 19 -2.48 -14.99 5.81
CA LEU A 19 -2.57 -15.58 7.13
C LEU A 19 -3.45 -14.73 8.08
N PRO A 20 -4.33 -15.37 8.88
CA PRO A 20 -5.09 -14.69 9.91
C PRO A 20 -4.14 -14.05 10.94
N GLY A 21 -4.25 -12.75 11.18
CA GLY A 21 -3.38 -12.06 12.14
C GLY A 21 -2.32 -11.17 11.53
N ILE A 22 -2.05 -11.30 10.24
CA ILE A 22 -1.15 -10.39 9.52
C ILE A 22 -1.83 -9.03 9.38
N GLY A 23 -1.19 -8.00 9.96
CA GLY A 23 -1.80 -6.68 10.16
C GLY A 23 -2.73 -6.56 11.37
N ARG A 24 -2.83 -7.59 12.24
CA ARG A 24 -3.53 -7.50 13.54
C ARG A 24 -2.62 -7.06 14.68
N ASN A 25 -1.32 -7.41 14.65
CA ASN A 25 -0.35 -6.93 15.64
C ASN A 25 0.13 -5.49 15.39
N GLY A 26 -0.23 -4.90 14.24
CA GLY A 26 0.09 -3.52 13.92
C GLY A 26 -0.88 -2.92 12.91
N ASN A 27 -1.26 -1.66 13.12
CA ASN A 27 -2.34 -1.01 12.36
C ASN A 27 -1.91 -0.52 10.95
N GLY A 28 -0.63 -0.65 10.59
CA GLY A 28 -0.04 -0.03 9.39
C GLY A 28 -0.71 -0.44 8.08
N LEU A 29 -0.75 -1.75 7.77
CA LEU A 29 -1.32 -2.26 6.52
C LEU A 29 -2.82 -1.96 6.40
N GLY A 30 -3.56 -2.13 7.50
CA GLY A 30 -4.99 -1.80 7.56
C GLY A 30 -5.25 -0.31 7.33
N ASN A 31 -4.45 0.56 7.94
CA ASN A 31 -4.52 2.00 7.72
C ASN A 31 -4.19 2.39 6.29
N MET A 32 -3.18 1.77 5.67
CA MET A 32 -2.85 2.01 4.27
C MET A 32 -4.00 1.62 3.36
N ARG A 33 -4.57 0.40 3.51
CA ARG A 33 -5.75 -0.02 2.73
C ARG A 33 -6.90 0.96 2.84
N ARG A 34 -7.31 1.29 4.07
CA ARG A 34 -8.41 2.23 4.31
C ARG A 34 -8.16 3.61 3.70
N ARG A 35 -6.93 4.15 3.83
CA ARG A 35 -6.59 5.46 3.25
C ARG A 35 -6.66 5.45 1.73
N ILE A 36 -6.15 4.39 1.08
CA ILE A 36 -6.19 4.28 -0.37
C ILE A 36 -7.61 4.04 -0.89
N GLU A 37 -8.41 3.21 -0.20
CA GLU A 37 -9.84 3.02 -0.49
C GLU A 37 -10.63 4.32 -0.37
N ASN A 38 -10.39 5.12 0.69
CA ASN A 38 -11.02 6.43 0.87
C ASN A 38 -10.69 7.42 -0.25
N LEU A 39 -9.54 7.25 -0.92
CA LEU A 39 -9.14 8.04 -2.09
C LEU A 39 -9.70 7.48 -3.41
N GLY A 40 -10.50 6.41 -3.37
CA GLY A 40 -10.97 5.70 -4.56
C GLY A 40 -9.85 5.00 -5.34
N GLY A 41 -8.73 4.72 -4.68
CA GLY A 41 -7.57 4.06 -5.25
C GLY A 41 -7.54 2.56 -5.02
N GLN A 42 -6.43 1.95 -5.41
CA GLN A 42 -6.15 0.54 -5.25
C GLN A 42 -4.78 0.33 -4.63
N ILE A 43 -4.67 -0.67 -3.77
CA ILE A 43 -3.41 -1.13 -3.18
C ILE A 43 -3.30 -2.64 -3.36
N SER A 44 -2.14 -3.09 -3.81
CA SER A 44 -1.78 -4.50 -3.90
C SER A 44 -0.51 -4.75 -3.11
N ILE A 45 -0.48 -5.88 -2.40
CA ILE A 45 0.64 -6.29 -1.56
C ILE A 45 1.01 -7.70 -1.99
N ASN A 46 2.24 -7.85 -2.46
CA ASN A 46 2.84 -9.14 -2.76
C ASN A 46 3.99 -9.34 -1.77
N SER A 47 3.89 -10.37 -0.95
CA SER A 47 4.93 -10.75 -0.01
C SER A 47 4.82 -12.24 0.27
N ALA A 48 5.96 -12.84 0.55
CA ALA A 48 6.05 -14.20 1.03
C ALA A 48 7.29 -14.33 1.92
N SER A 49 7.26 -15.26 2.87
CA SER A 49 8.42 -15.56 3.72
C SER A 49 9.65 -15.86 2.86
N GLY A 50 10.74 -15.13 3.09
CA GLY A 50 12.01 -15.22 2.36
C GLY A 50 12.09 -14.40 1.06
N HIS A 51 11.02 -13.72 0.64
CA HIS A 51 10.93 -13.03 -0.65
C HIS A 51 10.75 -11.51 -0.56
N GLY A 52 10.92 -10.91 0.63
CA GLY A 52 10.69 -9.49 0.84
C GLY A 52 9.23 -9.07 0.67
N THR A 53 9.01 -7.78 0.41
CA THR A 53 7.67 -7.21 0.25
C THR A 53 7.65 -6.25 -0.92
N ARG A 54 6.57 -6.28 -1.70
CA ARG A 54 6.25 -5.33 -2.75
C ARG A 54 4.85 -4.77 -2.53
N LEU A 55 4.74 -3.46 -2.38
CA LEU A 55 3.46 -2.74 -2.35
C LEU A 55 3.34 -1.86 -3.58
N ARG A 56 2.20 -1.96 -4.26
CA ARG A 56 1.84 -1.08 -5.37
C ARG A 56 0.53 -0.38 -5.07
N ILE A 57 0.56 0.95 -5.12
CA ILE A 57 -0.58 1.84 -4.88
C ILE A 57 -0.87 2.61 -6.16
N VAL A 58 -2.15 2.70 -6.52
CA VAL A 58 -2.63 3.47 -7.67
C VAL A 58 -3.78 4.35 -7.22
N VAL A 59 -3.66 5.66 -7.38
CA VAL A 59 -4.70 6.65 -7.02
C VAL A 59 -4.86 7.68 -8.12
N LYS A 60 -6.08 8.15 -8.34
CA LYS A 60 -6.31 9.35 -9.15
C LYS A 60 -6.05 10.58 -8.29
N VAL A 61 -5.14 11.43 -8.73
CA VAL A 61 -4.84 12.68 -8.05
C VAL A 61 -5.26 13.86 -8.92
N ARG A 62 -5.74 14.91 -8.27
CA ARG A 62 -5.82 16.22 -8.89
C ARG A 62 -4.53 16.95 -8.59
N PRO A 63 -3.94 17.68 -9.55
CA PRO A 63 -2.82 18.55 -9.26
C PRO A 63 -3.21 19.48 -8.12
N ALA A 64 -2.49 19.40 -7.01
CA ALA A 64 -2.68 20.35 -5.92
C ALA A 64 -2.22 21.72 -6.43
N ARG A 65 -3.09 22.73 -6.33
CA ARG A 65 -2.64 24.12 -6.34
C ARG A 65 -2.23 24.44 -4.92
N TRP A 66 -0.93 24.40 -4.67
CA TRP A 66 -0.41 24.91 -3.41
C TRP A 66 -0.60 26.44 -3.43
N PRO A 67 -1.33 27.04 -2.46
CA PRO A 67 -1.40 28.49 -2.38
C PRO A 67 0.01 29.04 -2.13
N ALA A 68 0.40 30.03 -2.93
CA ALA A 68 1.67 30.75 -2.77
C ALA A 68 1.78 31.39 -1.38
#